data_AF-A0A6B2GES0-F1
#
_entry.id   AF-A0A6B2GES0-F1
#
_cell.length_a   1.000
_cell.length_b   1.000
_cell.length_c   1.000
_cell.angle_alpha   90.00
_cell.angle_beta   90.00
_cell.angle_gamma   90.00
#
_symmetry.space_group_name_H-M   'P 1'
#
loop_
_entity.id
_entity.type
_entity.pdbx_description
1 polymer ?
#
loop_
_entity_poly.entity_id
_entity_poly.type
_entity_poly.pdbx_seq_one_letter_code
_entity_poly.pdbx_strand_id
1 'polypeptide(L)'
;MFNKYIKLVITSVIIVWAVMQFAAAHIMNGISLVLLSGIFIFFYFKNEILLLAFLRLRKQDFAGAGKWLARIKNPKSALIKTQEGYYYFLQGLMLSQTNISQAEKLFKKALTIGLSMNHDKAMAKLQLAGIAMTKRRKR
;
A
#
# COMPACT_ATOMS: atom_id res chain seq x y z
N MET A 1 -3.81 -2.36 12.91
CA MET A 1 -3.45 -1.23 12.03
C MET A 1 -4.53 -0.20 12.16
N PHE A 2 -4.15 1.04 12.51
CA PHE A 2 -5.08 2.12 12.80
C PHE A 2 -6.01 2.40 11.62
N ASN A 3 -7.29 2.60 11.92
CA ASN A 3 -8.33 2.91 10.96
C ASN A 3 -7.96 4.19 10.19
N LYS A 4 -8.22 4.24 8.88
CA LYS A 4 -7.88 5.39 8.00
C LYS A 4 -8.35 6.73 8.59
N TYR A 5 -9.46 6.71 9.30
CA TYR A 5 -10.07 7.86 9.95
C TYR A 5 -9.24 8.43 11.11
N ILE A 6 -8.47 7.61 11.84
CA ILE A 6 -7.73 8.08 13.02
C ILE A 6 -6.57 8.99 12.60
N LYS A 7 -5.93 8.71 11.46
CA LYS A 7 -4.90 9.60 10.90
C LYS A 7 -5.48 10.96 10.51
N LEU A 8 -6.67 10.99 9.90
CA LEU A 8 -7.35 12.23 9.54
C LEU A 8 -7.78 13.05 10.76
N VAL A 9 -8.28 12.38 11.80
CA VAL A 9 -8.65 13.04 13.07
C VAL A 9 -7.42 13.69 13.71
N ILE A 10 -6.30 12.96 13.80
CA ILE A 10 -5.05 13.50 14.36
C ILE A 10 -4.55 14.70 13.54
N THR A 11 -4.55 14.61 12.21
CA THR A 11 -4.19 15.73 11.34
C THR A 11 -5.10 16.94 11.55
N SER A 12 -6.42 16.74 11.69
CA SER A 12 -7.35 17.86 11.92
C SER A 12 -7.07 18.58 13.25
N VAL A 13 -6.76 17.83 14.31
CA VAL A 13 -6.44 18.38 15.63
C VAL A 13 -5.13 19.18 15.58
N ILE A 14 -4.11 18.66 14.88
CA ILE A 14 -2.81 19.36 14.73
C ILE A 14 -2.98 20.65 13.92
N ILE A 15 -3.82 20.66 12.89
CA ILE A 15 -4.09 21.87 12.09
C ILE A 15 -4.82 22.92 12.93
N VAL A 16 -5.83 22.53 13.71
CA VAL A 16 -6.55 23.45 14.62
C VAL A 16 -5.58 24.05 15.64
N TRP A 17 -4.69 23.23 16.20
CA TRP A 17 -3.66 23.70 17.13
C TRP A 17 -2.67 24.66 16.44
N ALA A 18 -2.24 24.36 15.21
CA ALA A 18 -1.35 25.23 14.45
C ALA A 18 -1.98 26.63 14.25
N VAL A 19 -3.28 26.70 13.91
CA VAL A 19 -4.01 27.96 13.75
C VAL A 19 -4.06 28.76 15.06
N MET A 20 -4.26 28.09 16.21
CA MET A 20 -4.20 28.77 17.52
C MET A 20 -2.80 29.32 17.84
N GLN A 21 -1.73 28.61 17.48
CA GLN A 21 -0.34 29.07 17.65
C GLN A 21 -0.01 30.28 16.76
N PHE A 22 -0.59 30.35 15.55
CA PHE A 22 -0.47 31.54 14.69
C PHE A 22 -1.18 32.77 15.29
N ALA A 23 -2.32 32.58 15.95
CA ALA A 23 -3.04 33.67 16.62
C ALA A 23 -2.28 34.24 17.83
N ALA A 24 -1.43 33.44 18.50
CA ALA A 24 -0.61 33.85 19.63
C ALA A 24 0.75 34.48 19.25
N ALA A 25 0.93 34.91 17.98
CA ALA A 25 2.15 35.51 17.44
C ALA A 25 3.43 34.61 17.44
N HIS A 26 3.31 33.32 17.73
CA HIS A 26 4.40 32.34 17.64
C HIS A 26 4.54 31.77 16.22
N ILE A 27 4.98 32.61 15.28
CA ILE A 27 5.06 32.32 13.84
C ILE A 27 5.95 31.09 13.55
N MET A 28 7.09 30.97 14.25
CA MET A 28 8.03 29.86 14.02
C MET A 28 7.49 28.51 14.48
N ASN A 29 6.71 28.48 15.58
CA ASN A 29 6.10 27.26 16.10
C ASN A 29 4.91 26.81 15.25
N GLY A 30 4.11 27.76 14.75
CA GLY A 30 3.03 27.50 13.81
C GLY A 30 3.53 26.83 12.52
N ILE A 31 4.64 27.33 11.95
CA ILE A 31 5.27 26.74 10.75
C ILE A 31 5.76 25.31 11.02
N SER A 32 6.41 25.05 12.16
CA SER A 32 6.85 23.70 12.53
C SER A 32 5.68 22.72 12.66
N LEU A 33 4.56 23.13 13.27
CA LEU A 33 3.35 22.32 13.39
C LEU A 33 2.69 21.99 12.04
N VAL A 34 2.68 22.96 11.10
CA VAL A 34 2.16 22.74 9.74
C VAL A 34 3.05 21.75 8.97
N LEU A 35 4.38 21.88 9.09
CA LEU A 35 5.33 20.98 8.44
C LEU A 35 5.21 19.55 8.99
N LEU A 36 5.03 19.43 10.32
CA LEU A 36 4.80 18.16 11.01
C LEU A 36 3.45 17.53 10.61
N SER A 37 2.40 18.34 10.42
CA SER A 37 1.11 17.90 9.86
C SER A 37 1.23 17.34 8.44
N GLY A 38 2.06 17.98 7.60
CA GLY A 38 2.33 17.51 6.23
C GLY A 38 2.89 16.08 6.17
N ILE A 39 3.73 15.70 7.14
CA ILE A 39 4.27 14.34 7.26
C ILE A 39 3.16 13.32 7.54
N PHE A 40 2.20 13.65 8.42
CA PHE A 40 1.06 12.77 8.70
C PHE A 40 0.13 12.58 7.49
N ILE A 41 -0.06 13.64 6.70
CA ILE A 41 -0.82 13.59 5.44
C ILE A 41 -0.11 12.71 4.40
N PHE A 42 1.21 12.81 4.29
CA PHE A 42 1.99 11.93 3.42
C PHE A 42 1.84 10.45 3.81
N PHE A 43 1.91 10.15 5.11
CA PHE A 43 1.68 8.81 5.65
C PHE A 43 0.23 8.31 5.55
N TYR A 44 -0.73 9.19 5.21
CA TYR A 44 -2.09 8.79 4.88
C TYR A 44 -2.20 8.28 3.43
N PHE A 45 -1.58 8.98 2.46
CA PHE A 45 -1.67 8.64 1.04
C PHE A 45 -0.81 7.44 0.63
N LYS A 46 0.36 7.26 1.25
CA LYS A 46 1.25 6.12 0.98
C LYS A 46 1.36 5.27 2.25
N ASN A 47 0.64 4.14 2.28
CA ASN A 47 0.76 3.20 3.39
C ASN A 47 2.18 2.59 3.40
N GLU A 48 3.01 2.96 4.38
CA GLU A 48 4.41 2.56 4.51
C GLU A 48 4.61 1.06 4.44
N ILE A 49 3.65 0.29 4.97
CA ILE A 49 3.75 -1.17 5.03
C ILE A 49 3.76 -1.79 3.63
N LEU A 50 2.98 -1.23 2.69
CA LEU A 50 3.01 -1.66 1.29
C LEU A 50 4.33 -1.27 0.62
N LEU A 51 4.85 -0.08 0.91
CA LEU A 51 6.12 0.39 0.37
C LEU A 51 7.29 -0.47 0.87
N LEU A 52 7.33 -0.77 2.17
CA LEU A 52 8.33 -1.65 2.78
C LEU A 52 8.23 -3.08 2.25
N ALA A 53 7.01 -3.61 2.09
CA ALA A 53 6.80 -4.92 1.49
C ALA A 53 7.31 -4.95 0.05
N PHE A 54 7.05 -3.91 -0.76
CA PHE A 54 7.58 -3.80 -2.12
C PHE A 54 9.11 -3.73 -2.16
N LEU A 55 9.73 -2.91 -1.30
CA LEU A 55 11.19 -2.79 -1.24
C LEU A 55 11.86 -4.12 -0.86
N ARG A 56 11.25 -4.89 0.05
CA ARG A 56 11.73 -6.25 0.40
C ARG A 56 11.53 -7.25 -0.72
N LEU A 57 10.38 -7.21 -1.39
CA LEU A 57 10.10 -8.07 -2.54
C LEU A 57 11.11 -7.82 -3.68
N ARG A 58 11.48 -6.55 -3.91
CA ARG A 58 12.52 -6.16 -4.87
C ARG A 58 13.91 -6.69 -4.50
N LYS A 59 14.19 -6.87 -3.21
CA LYS A 59 15.41 -7.50 -2.68
C LYS A 59 15.34 -9.04 -2.63
N GLN A 60 14.30 -9.65 -3.22
CA GLN A 60 14.02 -11.09 -3.15
C GLN A 60 13.76 -11.64 -1.73
N ASP A 61 13.50 -10.78 -0.73
CA ASP A 61 13.13 -11.20 0.62
C ASP A 61 11.61 -11.43 0.73
N PHE A 62 11.16 -12.61 0.27
CA PHE A 62 9.76 -13.01 0.28
C PHE A 62 9.22 -13.28 1.70
N ALA A 63 10.05 -13.84 2.59
CA ALA A 63 9.65 -14.12 3.97
C ALA A 63 9.43 -12.82 4.76
N GLY A 64 10.33 -11.84 4.59
CA GLY A 64 10.18 -10.51 5.13
C GLY A 64 8.95 -9.81 4.58
N ALA A 65 8.79 -9.77 3.25
CA ALA A 65 7.61 -9.17 2.62
C ALA A 65 6.30 -9.79 3.13
N GLY A 66 6.25 -11.12 3.27
CA GLY A 66 5.11 -11.84 3.83
C GLY A 66 4.77 -11.44 5.25
N LYS A 67 5.78 -11.28 6.13
CA LYS A 67 5.57 -10.78 7.50
C LYS A 67 4.98 -9.37 7.54
N TRP A 68 5.41 -8.48 6.64
CA TRP A 68 4.86 -7.12 6.55
C TRP A 68 3.43 -7.11 5.99
N LEU A 69 3.16 -7.92 4.98
CA LEU A 69 1.81 -8.07 4.41
C LEU A 69 0.85 -8.74 5.39
N ALA A 70 1.33 -9.65 6.25
CA ALA A 70 0.53 -10.30 7.29
C ALA A 70 0.13 -9.33 8.42
N ARG A 71 0.87 -8.23 8.62
CA ARG A 71 0.43 -7.16 9.56
C ARG A 71 -0.84 -6.46 9.07
N ILE A 72 -1.12 -6.52 7.77
CA ILE A 72 -2.35 -6.00 7.16
C ILE A 72 -3.46 -7.05 7.32
N LYS A 73 -4.06 -7.09 8.52
CA LYS A 73 -5.14 -8.05 8.84
C LYS A 73 -6.41 -7.85 8.01
N ASN A 74 -6.76 -6.60 7.69
CA ASN A 74 -7.99 -6.25 6.94
C ASN A 74 -7.69 -5.29 5.77
N PRO A 75 -7.38 -5.81 4.57
CA PRO A 75 -7.02 -4.98 3.43
C PRO A 75 -8.17 -4.05 2.98
N LYS A 76 -9.43 -4.51 3.01
CA LYS A 76 -10.61 -3.70 2.64
C LYS A 76 -10.89 -2.50 3.55
N SER A 77 -10.61 -2.63 4.85
CA SER A 77 -10.91 -1.57 5.82
C SER A 77 -9.74 -0.63 6.04
N ALA A 78 -8.51 -1.11 5.84
CA ALA A 78 -7.30 -0.34 6.16
C ALA A 78 -6.70 0.39 4.95
N LEU A 79 -7.04 -0.02 3.72
CA LEU A 79 -6.43 0.51 2.50
C LEU A 79 -7.48 1.17 1.58
N ILE A 80 -7.04 2.17 0.81
CA ILE A 80 -7.81 2.73 -0.31
C ILE A 80 -7.94 1.65 -1.40
N LYS A 81 -9.01 1.62 -2.20
CA LYS A 81 -9.23 0.60 -3.26
C LYS A 81 -7.97 0.34 -4.11
N THR A 82 -7.27 1.39 -4.54
CA THR A 82 -6.02 1.30 -5.31
C THR A 82 -4.88 0.63 -4.55
N GLN A 83 -4.76 0.91 -3.25
CA GLN A 83 -3.79 0.26 -2.36
C GLN A 83 -4.19 -1.21 -2.09
N GLU A 84 -5.49 -1.51 -2.00
CA GLU A 84 -6.00 -2.87 -1.87
C GLU A 84 -5.64 -3.72 -3.10
N GLY A 85 -5.81 -3.16 -4.31
CA GLY A 85 -5.35 -3.78 -5.55
C GLY A 85 -3.84 -4.08 -5.53
N TYR A 86 -3.04 -3.12 -5.06
CA TYR A 86 -1.59 -3.29 -4.91
C TYR A 86 -1.21 -4.36 -3.88
N TYR A 87 -1.96 -4.48 -2.78
CA TYR A 87 -1.78 -5.55 -1.79
C TYR A 87 -1.95 -6.95 -2.41
N TYR A 88 -3.04 -7.16 -3.17
CA TYR A 88 -3.25 -8.46 -3.84
C TYR A 88 -2.22 -8.70 -4.96
N PHE A 89 -1.74 -7.66 -5.61
CA PHE A 89 -0.65 -7.77 -6.59
C PHE A 89 0.65 -8.25 -5.94
N LEU A 90 1.07 -7.64 -4.83
CA LEU A 90 2.26 -8.10 -4.08
C LEU A 90 2.08 -9.52 -3.55
N GLN A 91 0.89 -9.86 -3.04
CA GLN A 91 0.60 -11.21 -2.57
C GLN A 91 0.63 -12.24 -3.71
N GLY A 92 0.12 -11.86 -4.88
CA GLY A 92 0.22 -12.67 -6.10
C GLY A 92 1.67 -12.92 -6.50
N LEU A 93 2.53 -11.89 -6.48
CA LEU A 93 3.96 -12.04 -6.79
C LEU A 93 4.69 -13.01 -5.86
N MET A 94 4.38 -13.01 -4.56
CA MET A 94 4.97 -13.97 -3.63
C MET A 94 4.50 -15.40 -3.91
N LEU A 95 3.20 -15.57 -4.15
CA LEU A 95 2.59 -16.89 -4.39
C LEU A 95 2.90 -17.45 -5.77
N SER A 96 3.33 -16.64 -6.74
CA SER A 96 3.77 -17.13 -8.05
C SER A 96 4.89 -18.17 -7.95
N GLN A 97 5.68 -18.17 -6.88
CA GLN A 97 6.76 -19.13 -6.67
C GLN A 97 6.28 -20.46 -6.07
N THR A 98 5.26 -20.43 -5.22
CA THR A 98 4.81 -21.60 -4.45
C THR A 98 3.51 -22.20 -4.97
N ASN A 99 2.58 -21.37 -5.44
CA ASN A 99 1.27 -21.80 -5.92
C ASN A 99 0.75 -20.91 -7.06
N ILE A 100 0.98 -21.38 -8.28
CA ILE A 100 0.60 -20.73 -9.54
C ILE A 100 -0.93 -20.49 -9.63
N SER A 101 -1.74 -21.44 -9.15
CA SER A 101 -3.21 -21.33 -9.22
C SER A 101 -3.78 -20.29 -8.26
N GLN A 102 -3.18 -20.14 -7.07
CA GLN A 102 -3.56 -19.08 -6.14
C GLN A 102 -3.09 -17.70 -6.63
N ALA A 103 -1.88 -17.62 -7.19
CA ALA A 103 -1.33 -16.40 -7.77
C ALA A 103 -2.24 -15.84 -8.87
N GLU A 104 -2.75 -16.68 -9.77
CA GLU A 104 -3.67 -16.26 -10.83
C GLU A 104 -4.94 -15.58 -10.29
N LYS A 105 -5.55 -16.16 -9.25
CA LYS A 105 -6.76 -15.59 -8.61
C LYS A 105 -6.47 -14.21 -8.02
N LEU A 106 -5.30 -14.05 -7.39
CA LEU A 106 -4.88 -12.78 -6.79
C LEU A 106 -4.59 -11.72 -7.84
N PHE A 107 -3.91 -12.05 -8.94
CA PHE A 107 -3.67 -11.11 -10.03
C PHE A 107 -4.97 -10.67 -10.71
N LYS A 108 -5.91 -11.59 -10.96
CA LYS A 108 -7.24 -11.24 -11.46
C LYS A 108 -7.96 -10.30 -10.50
N LYS A 109 -7.97 -10.62 -9.21
CA LYS A 109 -8.57 -9.78 -8.17
C LYS A 109 -7.94 -8.38 -8.09
N ALA A 110 -6.61 -8.30 -8.19
CA ALA A 110 -5.88 -7.03 -8.21
C ALA A 110 -6.30 -6.16 -9.41
N LEU A 111 -6.40 -6.76 -10.60
CA LEU A 111 -6.84 -6.07 -11.82
C LEU A 111 -8.31 -5.62 -11.75
N THR A 112 -9.20 -6.42 -11.16
CA THR A 112 -10.62 -6.06 -10.98
C THR A 112 -10.80 -4.88 -10.03
N ILE A 113 -10.03 -4.83 -8.94
CA ILE A 113 -10.09 -3.73 -7.97
C ILE A 113 -9.47 -2.45 -8.55
N GLY A 114 -8.44 -2.61 -9.39
CA GLY A 114 -7.73 -1.54 -10.07
C GLY A 114 -6.42 -1.17 -9.36
N LEU A 115 -5.35 -1.06 -10.16
CA LEU A 115 -4.03 -0.60 -9.69
C LEU A 115 -3.84 0.87 -10.05
N SER A 116 -3.18 1.61 -9.15
CA SER A 116 -2.89 3.04 -9.34
C SER A 116 -1.88 3.30 -10.46
N MET A 117 -0.91 2.40 -10.68
CA MET A 117 0.17 2.61 -11.63
C MET A 117 0.01 1.71 -12.86
N ASN A 118 0.15 2.31 -14.04
CA ASN A 118 0.09 1.61 -15.33
C ASN A 118 1.17 0.53 -15.45
N HIS A 119 2.35 0.77 -14.86
CA HIS A 119 3.45 -0.19 -14.82
C HIS A 119 3.04 -1.47 -14.06
N ASP A 120 2.46 -1.34 -12.87
CA ASP A 120 2.02 -2.50 -12.09
C ASP A 120 0.89 -3.27 -12.80
N LYS A 121 0.00 -2.54 -13.50
CA LYS A 121 -1.05 -3.16 -14.33
C LYS A 121 -0.46 -3.96 -15.48
N ALA A 122 0.54 -3.44 -16.16
CA ALA A 122 1.26 -4.15 -17.22
C ALA A 122 1.98 -5.38 -16.65
N MET A 123 2.67 -5.23 -15.52
CA MET A 123 3.37 -6.33 -14.85
C MET A 123 2.41 -7.42 -14.38
N ALA A 124 1.25 -7.08 -13.84
CA ALA A 124 0.21 -8.05 -13.47
C ALA A 124 -0.29 -8.85 -14.67
N LYS A 125 -0.49 -8.20 -15.83
CA LYS A 125 -0.86 -8.87 -17.07
C LYS A 125 0.25 -9.77 -17.61
N LEU A 126 1.52 -9.34 -17.53
CA LEU A 126 2.67 -10.16 -17.92
C LEU A 126 2.78 -11.41 -17.04
N GLN A 127 2.60 -11.28 -15.72
CA GLN A 127 2.61 -12.44 -14.81
C GLN A 127 1.45 -13.39 -15.10
N LEU A 128 0.24 -12.88 -15.39
CA LEU A 128 -0.89 -13.71 -15.82
C LEU A 128 -0.60 -14.44 -17.14
N ALA A 129 0.04 -13.78 -18.11
CA ALA A 129 0.45 -14.41 -19.35
C ALA A 129 1.49 -15.51 -19.11
N GLY A 130 2.48 -15.27 -18.25
CA GLY A 130 3.46 -16.27 -17.83
C GLY A 130 2.83 -17.48 -17.13
N ILE A 131 1.85 -17.23 -16.25
CA ILE A 131 1.06 -18.29 -15.61
C ILE A 131 0.25 -19.08 -16.65
N ALA A 132 -0.38 -18.43 -17.63
CA ALA A 132 -1.11 -19.11 -18.69
C ALA A 132 -0.16 -19.97 -19.57
N MET A 133 1.03 -19.47 -19.88
CA MET A 133 2.06 -20.21 -20.61
C MET A 133 2.55 -21.44 -19.84
N THR A 134 2.80 -21.32 -18.55
CA THR A 134 3.22 -22.46 -17.71
C THR A 134 2.12 -23.50 -17.57
N LYS A 135 0.85 -23.09 -17.46
CA LYS A 135 -0.30 -24.01 -17.48
C LYS A 135 -0.55 -24.69 -18.82
N ARG A 136 -0.22 -24.03 -19.94
CA ARG A 136 -0.39 -24.58 -21.31
C ARG A 136 0.77 -25.44 -21.77
N ARG A 137 1.93 -25.44 -21.09
CA ARG A 137 2.96 -26.47 -21.32
C ARG A 137 2.42 -27.81 -20.84
N LYS A 138 1.71 -28.50 -21.74
CA LYS A 138 1.54 -29.95 -21.70
C LYS A 138 2.92 -30.56 -21.51
N ARG A 139 3.14 -31.23 -20.38
CA ARG A 139 3.94 -32.45 -20.40
C ARG A 139 3.03 -33.56 -20.90
#